data_AF-A0A515KJV5-F1
#
_entry.id   AF-A0A515KJV5-F1
#
_cell.length_a   1.000
_cell.length_b   1.000
_cell.length_c   1.000
_cell.angle_alpha   90.00
_cell.angle_beta   90.00
_cell.angle_gamma   90.00
#
_symmetry.space_group_name_H-M   'P 1'
#
loop_
_entity.id
_entity.type
_entity.pdbx_description
1 polymer ?
#
loop_
_entity_poly.entity_id
_entity_poly.type
_entity_poly.pdbx_seq_one_letter_code
_entity_poly.pdbx_strand_id
1 'polypeptide(L)'
;MNAAQARRDYREMIANVGETITLRRVNAAPAAPTDARVLARVVGYKPEELVGGIKQGDRHLIVLAEDVETTGFPVPFLTNGTYKAIVRDKVLNIGIVDDSTRRIGGVLIAYDITATG
;
A
#
# COMPACT_ATOMS: atom_id res chain seq x y z
N MET A 1 0.31 -0.45 -24.94
CA MET A 1 1.29 -0.39 -23.84
C MET A 1 1.46 -1.80 -23.28
N ASN A 2 2.69 -2.31 -23.15
CA ASN A 2 2.92 -3.62 -22.53
C ASN A 2 3.12 -3.45 -21.00
N ALA A 3 3.05 -4.55 -20.25
CA ALA A 3 3.10 -4.49 -18.78
C ALA A 3 4.42 -3.93 -18.22
N ALA A 4 5.55 -4.22 -18.86
CA ALA A 4 6.86 -3.71 -18.45
C ALA A 4 6.96 -2.18 -18.63
N GLN A 5 6.48 -1.66 -19.76
CA GLN A 5 6.40 -0.22 -19.97
C GLN A 5 5.47 0.43 -18.95
N ALA A 6 4.31 -0.17 -18.72
CA ALA A 6 3.36 0.32 -17.73
C ALA A 6 3.94 0.37 -16.31
N ARG A 7 4.69 -0.67 -15.88
CA ARG A 7 5.37 -0.67 -14.57
C ARG A 7 6.37 0.48 -14.46
N ARG A 8 7.18 0.71 -15.49
CA ARG A 8 8.17 1.81 -15.52
C ARG A 8 7.48 3.18 -15.44
N ASP A 9 6.52 3.43 -16.33
CA ASP A 9 5.78 4.71 -16.37
C ASP A 9 5.08 4.99 -15.04
N TYR A 10 4.49 3.95 -14.43
CA TYR A 10 3.79 4.08 -13.15
C TYR A 10 4.75 4.31 -11.97
N ARG A 11 5.90 3.64 -11.96
CA ARG A 11 6.97 3.87 -10.98
C ARG A 11 7.47 5.31 -11.07
N GLU A 12 7.75 5.81 -12.26
CA GLU A 12 8.17 7.21 -12.46
C GLU A 12 7.10 8.19 -11.98
N MET A 13 5.83 7.94 -12.33
CA MET A 13 4.71 8.75 -11.86
C MET A 13 4.65 8.80 -10.33
N ILE A 14 4.68 7.66 -9.65
CA ILE A 14 4.65 7.65 -8.17
C ILE A 14 5.93 8.24 -7.60
N ALA A 15 7.10 8.04 -8.20
CA ALA A 15 8.35 8.63 -7.70
C ALA A 15 8.29 10.17 -7.66
N ASN A 16 7.54 10.78 -8.57
CA ASN A 16 7.37 12.23 -8.64
C ASN A 16 6.36 12.80 -7.62
N VAL A 17 5.36 12.02 -7.19
CA VAL A 17 4.23 12.53 -6.37
C VAL A 17 3.99 11.76 -5.07
N GLY A 18 4.71 10.67 -4.87
CA GLY A 18 4.59 9.75 -3.74
C GLY A 18 5.71 9.92 -2.73
N GLU A 19 5.74 8.99 -1.78
CA GLU A 19 6.75 8.92 -0.73
C GLU A 19 7.09 7.46 -0.42
N THR A 20 8.26 7.21 0.16
CA THR A 20 8.59 5.88 0.68
C THR A 20 7.86 5.66 2.00
N ILE A 21 7.10 4.57 2.09
CA ILE A 21 6.45 4.13 3.33
C ILE A 21 7.06 2.81 3.80
N THR A 22 6.79 2.42 5.05
CA THR A 22 7.16 1.08 5.54
C THR A 22 5.91 0.22 5.66
N LEU A 23 5.88 -0.91 4.95
CA LEU A 23 4.95 -1.99 5.24
C LEU A 23 5.53 -2.82 6.39
N ARG A 24 4.69 -3.16 7.35
CA ARG A 24 5.07 -3.99 8.49
C ARG A 24 4.09 -5.13 8.67
N ARG A 25 4.60 -6.35 8.79
CA ARG A 25 3.83 -7.51 9.25
C ARG A 25 4.23 -7.83 10.68
N VAL A 26 3.26 -7.75 11.59
CA VAL A 26 3.41 -8.21 12.97
C VAL A 26 3.37 -9.73 12.95
N ASN A 27 4.47 -10.37 13.35
CA ASN A 27 4.58 -11.82 13.45
C ASN A 27 4.17 -12.28 14.85
N ALA A 28 3.73 -13.54 14.96
CA ALA A 28 3.47 -14.13 16.26
C ALA A 28 4.77 -14.20 17.08
N ALA A 29 4.68 -13.85 18.37
CA ALA A 29 5.83 -13.93 19.27
C ALA A 29 6.40 -15.37 19.28
N PRO A 30 7.73 -15.54 19.28
CA PRO A 30 8.76 -14.53 19.56
C PRO A 30 9.37 -13.85 18.32
N ALA A 31 8.84 -14.09 17.11
CA ALA A 31 9.46 -13.57 15.90
C ALA A 31 9.36 -12.04 15.80
N ALA A 32 10.46 -11.39 15.39
CA ALA A 32 10.47 -9.95 15.13
C ALA A 32 9.54 -9.59 13.96
N PRO A 33 8.98 -8.37 13.90
CA PRO A 33 8.20 -7.91 12.76
C PRO A 33 9.00 -7.94 11.45
N THR A 34 8.31 -8.17 10.35
CA THR A 34 8.89 -8.07 9.01
C THR A 34 8.57 -6.71 8.44
N ASP A 35 9.60 -5.93 8.09
CA ASP A 35 9.46 -4.59 7.52
C ASP A 35 9.95 -4.55 6.08
N ALA A 36 9.25 -3.80 5.23
CA ALA A 36 9.64 -3.54 3.85
C ALA A 36 9.41 -2.07 3.51
N ARG A 37 10.44 -1.42 2.95
CA ARG A 37 10.31 -0.05 2.41
C ARG A 37 9.84 -0.13 0.98
N VAL A 38 8.73 0.55 0.69
CA VAL A 38 8.10 0.54 -0.63
C VAL A 38 7.69 1.95 -1.02
N LEU A 39 7.69 2.23 -2.32
CA LEU A 39 7.18 3.47 -2.85
C LEU A 39 5.65 3.43 -2.91
N ALA A 40 5.01 4.49 -2.40
CA ALA A 40 3.57 4.62 -2.42
C ALA A 40 3.13 6.06 -2.66
N ARG A 41 1.97 6.24 -3.28
CA ARG A 41 1.26 7.51 -3.24
C ARG A 41 0.32 7.50 -2.06
N VAL A 42 0.50 8.45 -1.14
CA VAL A 42 -0.36 8.63 0.04
C VAL A 42 -1.36 9.73 -0.27
N VAL A 43 -2.64 9.38 -0.25
CA VAL A 43 -3.75 10.30 -0.49
C VAL A 43 -4.58 10.40 0.79
N GLY A 44 -4.81 11.63 1.25
CA GLY A 44 -5.80 11.90 2.29
C GLY A 44 -7.20 11.95 1.69
N TYR A 45 -8.19 11.51 2.45
CA TYR A 45 -9.59 11.66 2.05
C TYR A 45 -10.04 13.12 2.16
N LYS A 46 -10.81 13.57 1.18
CA LYS A 46 -11.51 14.86 1.24
C LYS A 46 -12.67 14.78 2.23
N PRO A 47 -13.14 15.93 2.77
CA PRO A 47 -14.27 15.94 3.70
C PRO A 47 -15.51 15.22 3.18
N GLU A 48 -15.78 15.29 1.87
CA GLU A 48 -16.94 14.64 1.25
C GLU A 48 -16.79 13.11 1.17
N GLU A 49 -15.56 12.60 1.27
CA GLU A 49 -15.24 11.18 1.29
C GLU A 49 -15.25 10.59 2.71
N LEU A 50 -15.42 11.42 3.75
CA LEU A 50 -15.59 10.99 5.15
C LEU A 50 -17.01 10.48 5.43
N VAL A 51 -17.53 9.67 4.52
CA VAL A 51 -18.84 9.00 4.61
C VAL A 51 -18.63 7.49 4.54
N GLY A 52 -19.58 6.69 5.02
CA GLY A 52 -19.53 5.23 4.85
C GLY A 52 -18.43 4.50 5.64
N GLY A 53 -17.96 5.07 6.76
CA GLY A 53 -17.02 4.41 7.68
C GLY A 53 -15.56 4.82 7.54
N ILE A 54 -15.23 5.70 6.58
CA ILE A 54 -13.92 6.37 6.50
C ILE A 54 -13.86 7.46 7.57
N LYS A 55 -12.81 7.44 8.39
CA LYS A 55 -12.61 8.38 9.50
C LYS A 55 -11.49 9.35 9.21
N GLN A 56 -11.53 10.50 9.88
CA GLN A 56 -10.40 11.43 9.90
C GLN A 56 -9.17 10.73 10.50
N GLY A 57 -8.13 10.55 9.70
CA GLY A 57 -6.95 9.76 10.10
C GLY A 57 -6.62 8.67 9.09
N ASP A 58 -7.66 8.13 8.44
CA ASP A 58 -7.54 7.13 7.39
C ASP A 58 -6.76 7.67 6.19
N ARG A 59 -6.09 6.77 5.48
CA ARG A 59 -5.29 7.07 4.30
C ARG A 59 -5.63 6.10 3.20
N HIS A 60 -5.72 6.65 1.99
CA HIS A 60 -5.72 5.88 0.76
C HIS A 60 -4.27 5.76 0.28
N LEU A 61 -3.78 4.52 0.15
CA LEU A 61 -2.42 4.21 -0.24
C LEU A 61 -2.43 3.48 -1.58
N ILE A 62 -1.70 4.01 -2.55
CA ILE A 62 -1.41 3.32 -3.80
C ILE A 62 0.03 2.84 -3.74
N VAL A 63 0.23 1.54 -3.47
CA VAL A 63 1.54 0.96 -3.18
C VAL A 63 2.08 0.22 -4.40
N LEU A 64 3.31 0.50 -4.83
CA LEU A 64 3.90 -0.12 -6.01
C LEU A 64 4.09 -1.63 -5.80
N ALA A 65 3.49 -2.45 -6.66
CA ALA A 65 3.54 -3.91 -6.50
C ALA A 65 4.95 -4.47 -6.73
N GLU A 66 5.71 -3.86 -7.65
CA GLU A 66 7.09 -4.26 -7.93
C GLU A 66 8.00 -4.12 -6.71
N ASP A 67 7.80 -3.11 -5.85
CA ASP A 67 8.57 -2.96 -4.62
C ASP A 67 8.18 -4.00 -3.57
N VAL A 68 6.88 -4.34 -3.48
CA VAL A 68 6.39 -5.43 -2.60
C VAL A 68 6.99 -6.77 -3.03
N GLU A 69 7.00 -7.06 -4.34
CA GLU A 69 7.60 -8.25 -4.93
C GLU A 69 9.12 -8.29 -4.66
N THR A 70 9.83 -7.20 -4.93
CA THR A 70 11.30 -7.11 -4.80
C THR A 70 11.77 -7.22 -3.35
N THR A 71 11.01 -6.67 -2.40
CA THR A 71 11.33 -6.79 -0.97
C THR A 71 11.00 -8.16 -0.38
N GLY A 72 10.27 -9.02 -1.12
CA GLY A 72 9.81 -10.31 -0.62
C GLY A 72 8.79 -10.17 0.52
N PHE A 73 8.10 -9.03 0.61
CA PHE A 73 7.13 -8.80 1.67
C PHE A 73 5.94 -9.77 1.53
N PRO A 74 5.45 -10.40 2.62
CA PRO A 74 4.44 -11.44 2.51
C PRO A 74 3.11 -10.92 1.92
N VAL A 75 2.59 -11.66 0.93
CA VAL A 75 1.29 -11.43 0.29
C VAL A 75 0.49 -12.75 0.26
N PRO A 76 -0.85 -12.73 0.22
CA PRO A 76 -1.72 -11.55 0.23
C PRO A 76 -1.71 -10.80 1.57
N PHE A 77 -2.00 -9.50 1.53
CA PHE A 77 -2.21 -8.70 2.72
C PHE A 77 -3.42 -9.22 3.50
N LEU A 78 -3.24 -9.56 4.77
CA LEU A 78 -4.34 -10.01 5.62
C LEU A 78 -4.96 -8.81 6.35
N THR A 79 -6.28 -8.72 6.28
CA THR A 79 -7.07 -7.63 6.88
C THR A 79 -7.44 -7.90 8.34
N ASN A 80 -6.68 -8.75 9.03
CA ASN A 80 -6.88 -9.16 10.43
C ASN A 80 -6.10 -8.28 11.43
N GLY A 81 -5.59 -7.13 10.99
CA GLY A 81 -4.81 -6.20 11.82
C GLY A 81 -3.33 -6.57 12.01
N THR A 82 -2.82 -7.66 11.43
CA THR A 82 -1.39 -8.00 11.50
C THR A 82 -0.53 -7.20 10.53
N TYR A 83 -1.12 -6.71 9.44
CA TYR A 83 -0.44 -5.87 8.45
C TYR A 83 -0.66 -4.40 8.77
N LYS A 84 0.43 -3.64 8.75
CA LYS A 84 0.46 -2.20 9.04
C LYS A 84 1.16 -1.44 7.91
N ALA A 85 0.77 -0.20 7.72
CA ALA A 85 1.49 0.78 6.93
C ALA A 85 1.99 1.88 7.87
N ILE A 86 3.28 2.20 7.82
CA ILE A 86 3.89 3.28 8.59
C ILE A 86 4.15 4.43 7.63
N VAL A 87 3.41 5.53 7.83
CA VAL A 87 3.43 6.72 6.98
C VAL A 87 3.74 7.92 7.86
N ARG A 88 4.89 8.57 7.65
CA ARG A 88 5.34 9.74 8.44
C ARG A 88 5.22 9.49 9.95
N ASP A 89 5.83 8.40 10.39
CA ASP A 89 5.84 7.89 11.78
C ASP A 89 4.46 7.50 12.37
N LYS A 90 3.37 7.58 11.59
CA LYS A 90 2.06 7.06 11.99
C LYS A 90 1.87 5.63 11.54
N VAL A 91 1.53 4.76 12.50
CA VAL A 91 1.20 3.35 12.25
C VAL A 91 -0.29 3.24 11.93
N LEU A 92 -0.60 2.78 10.73
CA LEU A 92 -1.96 2.56 10.24
C LEU A 92 -2.19 1.06 10.06
N ASN A 93 -3.39 0.58 10.38
CA ASN A 93 -3.84 -0.78 10.07
C ASN A 93 -4.15 -0.87 8.58
N ILE A 94 -3.61 -1.89 7.91
CA ILE A 94 -4.06 -2.20 6.55
C ILE A 94 -5.45 -2.81 6.64
N GLY A 95 -6.43 -2.11 6.06
CA GLY A 95 -7.83 -2.50 6.02
C GLY A 95 -8.15 -3.15 4.69
N ILE A 96 -8.81 -2.41 3.80
CA ILE A 96 -9.21 -2.92 2.48
C ILE A 96 -8.00 -2.93 1.55
N VAL A 97 -7.81 -4.02 0.80
CA VAL A 97 -6.77 -4.15 -0.22
C VAL A 97 -7.41 -4.63 -1.51
N ASP A 98 -7.25 -3.84 -2.56
CA ASP A 98 -7.68 -4.13 -3.93
C ASP A 98 -6.44 -4.30 -4.82
N ASP A 99 -6.27 -5.52 -5.32
CA ASP A 99 -5.23 -5.90 -6.26
C ASP A 99 -5.76 -6.07 -7.70
N SER A 100 -7.03 -5.75 -7.94
CA SER A 100 -7.70 -5.95 -9.22
C SER A 100 -7.71 -4.68 -10.08
N THR A 101 -7.97 -3.52 -9.45
CA THR A 101 -8.14 -2.24 -10.17
C THR A 101 -6.90 -1.78 -10.93
N ARG A 102 -5.70 -2.05 -10.41
CA ARG A 102 -4.43 -1.54 -10.97
C ARG A 102 -3.62 -2.64 -11.66
N ARG A 103 -4.30 -3.38 -12.54
CA ARG A 103 -3.69 -4.39 -13.42
C ARG A 103 -3.69 -3.93 -14.87
N ILE A 104 -2.61 -4.22 -15.60
CA ILE A 104 -2.50 -3.97 -17.04
C ILE A 104 -2.09 -5.28 -17.71
N GLY A 105 -2.95 -5.79 -18.59
CA GLY A 105 -2.73 -7.10 -19.24
C GLY A 105 -2.58 -8.25 -18.24
N GLY A 106 -3.33 -8.21 -17.12
CA GLY A 106 -3.26 -9.21 -16.04
C GLY A 106 -2.11 -9.02 -15.05
N VAL A 107 -1.13 -8.17 -15.36
CA VAL A 107 0.02 -7.90 -14.48
C VAL A 107 -0.35 -6.82 -13.46
N LEU A 108 -0.13 -7.13 -12.17
CA LEU A 108 -0.31 -6.17 -11.09
C LEU A 108 0.76 -5.07 -11.13
N ILE A 109 0.30 -3.83 -11.09
CA ILE A 109 1.17 -2.64 -11.12
C ILE A 109 1.26 -2.01 -9.73
N ALA A 110 0.13 -1.91 -9.02
CA ALA A 110 0.08 -1.38 -7.66
C ALA A 110 -1.08 -1.98 -6.87
N TYR A 111 -0.98 -1.99 -5.54
CA TYR A 111 -2.08 -2.26 -4.64
C TYR A 111 -2.81 -0.95 -4.32
N ASP A 112 -4.13 -1.01 -4.28
CA ASP A 112 -4.99 0.08 -3.83
C ASP A 112 -5.49 -0.27 -2.42
N ILE A 113 -5.07 0.50 -1.42
CA ILE A 113 -5.21 0.13 0.00
C ILE A 113 -5.88 1.25 0.79
N THR A 114 -6.89 0.90 1.57
CA THR A 114 -7.40 1.76 2.65
C THR A 114 -6.73 1.36 3.96
N ALA A 115 -6.01 2.29 4.56
CA ALA A 115 -5.35 2.10 5.86
C ALA A 115 -5.96 3.01 6.93
N THR A 116 -6.20 2.48 8.13
CA THR A 116 -6.95 3.14 9.20
C THR A 116 -6.13 3.33 10.48
N GLY A 117 -6.23 4.49 11.12
CA GLY A 117 -5.50 4.80 12.36
C GLY A 117 -5.66 6.22 12.86
#